data_AF-A0A7Y5NQR6-F1
#
_entry.id   AF-A0A7Y5NQR6-F1
#
_cell.length_a   1.000
_cell.length_b   1.000
_cell.length_c   1.000
_cell.angle_alpha   90.00
_cell.angle_beta   90.00
_cell.angle_gamma   90.00
#
_symmetry.space_group_name_H-M   'P 1'
#
loop_
_entity.id
_entity.type
_entity.pdbx_description
1 polymer ?
#
loop_
_entity_poly.entity_id
_entity_poly.type
_entity_poly.pdbx_seq_one_letter_code
_entity_poly.pdbx_strand_id
1 'polypeptide(L)'
;MSDPTHVAAIGSTSASTSTSRTSLGGNRVAIQAAPRPDVVDTFDIDLESLPLARQSTEQGKSASFTLRYLADGSYQIGLTEELLVEVEVGPFRAFNGQHPSMQEAVEMSLFPDPPLLPCGASGPGFASWRGLRLSKWSEQTAEFVEHDGRFDPVACRGVAETTLTVDAASIWRSAIYAFRRCVEACAAPKHPSYREELVLIAPRAEWVVSTDERTPTRPHVGAFSRVALPLVPGRAAAALLHVTWRDLDDFTKMSGGSVRWKDLYEESARSRRLALSIEVDVPEHEAPRAMGFVSVVRFVEDESRAVR
;
A
#
# COMPACT_ATOMS: atom_id res chain seq x y z
N MET A 1 -4.85 -56.95 42.09
CA MET A 1 -3.73 -55.99 41.92
C MET A 1 -4.22 -54.92 40.99
N SER A 2 -4.27 -53.64 41.29
CA SER A 2 -4.63 -52.90 42.50
C SER A 2 -5.36 -51.65 41.96
N ASP A 3 -6.31 -51.16 42.75
CA ASP A 3 -7.26 -50.08 42.47
C ASP A 3 -6.74 -48.78 41.82
N PRO A 4 -7.66 -47.98 41.23
CA PRO A 4 -7.44 -46.62 40.75
C PRO A 4 -7.54 -45.60 41.90
N THR A 5 -6.88 -44.43 41.79
CA THR A 5 -7.01 -43.36 42.79
C THR A 5 -6.99 -41.96 42.18
N HIS A 6 -8.16 -41.33 42.26
CA HIS A 6 -8.47 -39.94 42.64
C HIS A 6 -7.58 -38.73 42.32
N VAL A 7 -8.24 -37.75 41.67
CA VAL A 7 -8.48 -36.35 42.10
C VAL A 7 -7.29 -35.44 42.44
N ALA A 8 -7.17 -34.34 41.68
CA ALA A 8 -6.98 -33.01 42.26
C ALA A 8 -7.61 -31.93 41.36
N ALA A 9 -8.73 -31.38 41.83
CA ALA A 9 -9.23 -30.09 41.40
C ALA A 9 -8.34 -28.99 41.99
N ILE A 10 -8.04 -27.96 41.21
CA ILE A 10 -7.53 -26.68 41.73
C ILE A 10 -8.49 -25.60 41.27
N GLY A 11 -9.30 -25.14 42.22
CA GLY A 11 -10.02 -23.89 42.15
C GLY A 11 -9.32 -22.81 42.98
N SER A 12 -9.75 -21.57 42.72
CA SER A 12 -9.46 -20.31 43.43
C SER A 12 -8.07 -19.71 43.12
N THR A 13 -7.93 -18.41 42.84
CA THR A 13 -8.57 -17.27 43.50
C THR A 13 -8.69 -16.06 42.58
N SER A 14 -9.85 -15.41 42.64
CA SER A 14 -10.12 -14.06 42.15
C SER A 14 -9.46 -13.03 43.07
N ALA A 15 -8.40 -12.38 42.60
CA ALA A 15 -7.85 -11.20 43.26
C ALA A 15 -8.53 -9.95 42.69
N SER A 16 -9.64 -9.54 43.33
CA SER A 16 -10.22 -8.22 43.14
C SER A 16 -9.32 -7.19 43.83
N THR A 17 -8.45 -6.56 43.05
CA THR A 17 -7.65 -5.43 43.55
C THR A 17 -8.52 -4.19 43.47
N SER A 18 -9.20 -3.83 44.57
CA SER A 18 -9.89 -2.56 44.69
C SER A 18 -8.85 -1.43 44.78
N THR A 19 -8.52 -0.82 43.65
CA THR A 19 -7.75 0.42 43.65
C THR A 19 -8.70 1.56 43.98
N SER A 20 -8.65 2.03 45.23
CA SER A 20 -9.31 3.26 45.66
C SER A 20 -8.80 4.42 44.78
N ARG A 21 -9.63 4.85 43.83
CA ARG A 21 -9.37 6.06 43.03
C ARG A 21 -9.59 7.28 43.90
N THR A 22 -8.50 7.95 44.22
CA THR A 22 -8.49 9.36 44.63
C THR A 22 -9.07 10.18 43.47
N SER A 23 -10.26 10.74 43.69
CA SER A 23 -10.97 11.62 42.77
C SER A 23 -10.24 12.96 42.65
N LEU A 24 -9.35 13.11 41.66
CA LEU A 24 -8.93 14.41 41.15
C LEU A 24 -9.96 14.85 40.10
N GLY A 25 -10.64 15.97 40.37
CA GLY A 25 -11.66 16.59 39.52
C GLY A 25 -11.06 17.12 38.21
N GLY A 26 -10.75 16.22 37.29
CA GLY A 26 -10.42 16.54 35.91
C GLY A 26 -11.68 16.67 35.08
N ASN A 27 -11.86 17.82 34.42
CA ASN A 27 -12.81 18.01 33.33
C ASN A 27 -12.66 16.85 32.34
N ARG A 28 -13.58 15.87 32.41
CA ARG A 28 -13.73 14.86 31.38
C ARG A 28 -14.35 15.55 30.18
N VAL A 29 -13.50 16.08 29.31
CA VAL A 29 -13.90 16.29 27.91
C VAL A 29 -14.26 14.91 27.41
N ALA A 30 -15.56 14.65 27.27
CA ALA A 30 -16.02 13.45 26.60
C ALA A 30 -15.48 13.54 25.17
N ILE A 31 -14.46 12.75 24.86
CA ILE A 31 -14.02 12.53 23.48
C ILE A 31 -15.20 11.81 22.84
N GLN A 32 -16.06 12.58 22.20
CA GLN A 32 -17.16 12.05 21.42
C GLN A 32 -16.51 11.17 20.35
N ALA A 33 -16.81 9.87 20.37
CA ALA A 33 -16.26 8.96 19.38
C ALA A 33 -16.58 9.53 18.00
N ALA A 34 -15.55 9.70 17.16
CA ALA A 34 -15.76 10.16 15.81
C ALA A 34 -16.82 9.28 15.13
N PRO A 35 -17.77 9.87 14.39
CA PRO A 35 -18.77 9.09 13.67
C PRO A 35 -18.05 8.06 12.79
N ARG A 36 -18.55 6.82 12.78
CA ARG A 36 -18.00 5.78 11.92
C ARG A 36 -18.14 6.23 10.46
N PRO A 37 -17.15 5.98 9.59
CA PRO A 37 -17.27 6.26 8.17
C PRO A 37 -18.51 5.56 7.59
N ASP A 38 -19.24 6.25 6.71
CA ASP A 38 -20.34 5.64 5.96
C ASP A 38 -19.73 4.72 4.90
N VAL A 39 -19.89 3.40 5.09
CA VAL A 39 -19.45 2.38 4.13
C VAL A 39 -20.43 2.37 2.96
N VAL A 40 -19.92 2.61 1.75
CA VAL A 40 -20.70 2.69 0.51
C VAL A 40 -20.53 1.47 -0.40
N ASP A 41 -19.46 0.69 -0.22
CA ASP A 41 -19.25 -0.57 -0.93
C ASP A 41 -18.45 -1.55 -0.07
N THR A 42 -18.69 -2.84 -0.26
CA THR A 42 -17.97 -3.95 0.38
C THR A 42 -17.72 -5.05 -0.63
N PHE A 43 -16.53 -5.63 -0.64
CA PHE A 43 -16.18 -6.68 -1.58
C PHE A 43 -15.27 -7.73 -0.94
N ASP A 44 -15.48 -8.99 -1.30
CA ASP A 44 -14.63 -10.10 -0.88
C ASP A 44 -13.42 -10.21 -1.81
N ILE A 45 -12.27 -10.57 -1.23
CA ILE A 45 -11.03 -10.80 -1.97
C ILE A 45 -10.69 -12.29 -1.87
N ASP A 46 -10.89 -13.01 -2.97
CA ASP A 46 -10.44 -14.40 -3.08
C ASP A 46 -8.92 -14.45 -3.28
N LEU A 47 -8.19 -14.58 -2.17
CA LEU A 47 -6.73 -14.64 -2.15
C LEU A 47 -6.18 -15.80 -2.98
N GLU A 48 -6.88 -16.93 -3.09
CA GLU A 48 -6.38 -18.08 -3.85
C GLU A 48 -6.41 -17.83 -5.36
N SER A 49 -7.41 -17.07 -5.82
CA SER A 49 -7.50 -16.63 -7.22
C SER A 49 -6.45 -15.60 -7.62
N LEU A 50 -5.83 -14.91 -6.65
CA LEU A 50 -4.86 -13.88 -6.94
C LEU A 50 -3.53 -14.47 -7.44
N PRO A 51 -2.91 -13.83 -8.46
CA PRO A 51 -1.66 -14.29 -9.02
C PRO A 51 -0.53 -14.24 -7.98
N LEU A 52 0.30 -15.28 -7.94
CA LEU A 52 1.46 -15.36 -7.05
C LEU A 52 2.72 -14.94 -7.80
N ALA A 53 3.21 -13.74 -7.50
CA ALA A 53 4.46 -13.22 -8.01
C ALA A 53 5.66 -13.83 -7.28
N ARG A 54 6.69 -14.17 -8.05
CA ARG A 54 8.00 -14.59 -7.55
C ARG A 54 9.06 -13.77 -8.26
N GLN A 55 10.07 -13.35 -7.51
CA GLN A 55 11.21 -12.66 -8.08
C GLN A 55 12.01 -13.65 -8.93
N SER A 56 12.32 -13.27 -10.17
CA SER A 56 13.16 -14.05 -11.06
C SER A 56 14.54 -13.43 -11.14
N THR A 57 15.56 -14.28 -11.12
CA THR A 57 16.95 -13.92 -11.45
C THR A 57 17.25 -14.10 -12.94
N GLU A 58 16.25 -14.43 -13.77
CA GLU A 58 16.46 -14.50 -15.21
C GLU A 58 16.90 -13.11 -15.71
N GLN A 59 18.09 -13.09 -16.29
CA GLN A 59 18.66 -11.96 -17.02
C GLN A 59 17.85 -11.72 -18.31
N GLY A 60 16.57 -11.35 -18.17
CA GLY A 60 15.82 -10.72 -19.23
C GLY A 60 16.51 -9.41 -19.63
N LYS A 61 16.32 -8.99 -20.89
CA LYS A 61 16.86 -7.75 -21.49
C LYS A 61 17.08 -6.66 -20.44
N SER A 62 18.30 -6.12 -20.36
CA SER A 62 18.78 -5.19 -19.33
C SER A 62 17.84 -4.00 -19.12
N ALA A 63 16.79 -4.18 -18.30
CA ALA A 63 15.95 -3.10 -17.84
C ALA A 63 16.87 -2.11 -17.15
N SER A 64 16.78 -0.85 -17.57
CA SER A 64 17.61 0.19 -17.00
C SER A 64 16.86 1.51 -17.01
N PHE A 65 17.25 2.36 -16.07
CA PHE A 65 16.82 3.74 -16.04
C PHE A 65 18.03 4.66 -16.03
N THR A 66 17.84 5.87 -16.51
CA THR A 66 18.78 6.98 -16.40
C THR A 66 18.11 8.12 -15.67
N LEU A 67 18.88 8.84 -14.86
CA LEU A 67 18.44 10.08 -14.25
C LEU A 67 19.13 11.23 -14.98
N ARG A 68 18.40 12.31 -15.26
CA ARG A 68 18.97 13.56 -15.77
C ARG A 68 18.52 14.68 -14.87
N TYR A 69 19.47 15.35 -14.24
CA TYR A 69 19.20 16.55 -13.44
C TYR A 69 18.83 17.72 -14.37
N LEU A 70 17.75 18.42 -14.04
CA LEU A 70 17.25 19.57 -14.76
C LEU A 70 17.60 20.87 -14.01
N ALA A 71 17.63 21.99 -14.73
CA ALA A 71 18.04 23.29 -14.18
C ALA A 71 17.08 23.83 -13.10
N ASP A 72 15.84 23.34 -13.06
CA ASP A 72 14.83 23.66 -12.06
C ASP A 72 14.98 22.85 -10.76
N GLY A 73 16.00 22.00 -10.67
CA GLY A 73 16.25 21.14 -9.51
C GLY A 73 15.52 19.79 -9.54
N SER A 74 14.75 19.51 -10.60
CA SER A 74 14.03 18.25 -10.77
C SER A 74 14.88 17.19 -11.50
N TYR A 75 14.36 15.97 -11.56
CA TYR A 75 14.97 14.86 -12.30
C TYR A 75 14.04 14.37 -13.39
N GLN A 76 14.58 14.24 -14.60
CA GLN A 76 13.95 13.48 -15.67
C GLN A 76 14.40 12.02 -15.59
N ILE A 77 13.45 11.10 -15.56
CA ILE A 77 13.70 9.66 -15.60
C ILE A 77 13.57 9.19 -17.05
N GLY A 78 14.64 8.62 -17.61
CA GLY A 78 14.63 7.93 -18.89
C GLY A 78 14.60 6.43 -18.68
N LEU A 79 13.54 5.75 -19.12
CA LEU A 79 13.37 4.30 -19.00
C LEU A 79 13.55 3.61 -20.34
N THR A 80 14.03 2.36 -20.32
CA THR A 80 13.99 1.49 -21.51
C THR A 80 12.59 0.94 -21.81
N GLU A 81 11.64 1.13 -20.90
CA GLU A 81 10.29 0.57 -20.94
C GLU A 81 9.23 1.64 -20.69
N GLU A 82 8.05 1.43 -21.25
CA GLU A 82 6.87 2.27 -21.03
C GLU A 82 6.17 1.88 -19.71
N LEU A 83 6.67 2.43 -18.61
CA LEU A 83 6.14 2.19 -17.26
C LEU A 83 5.66 3.49 -16.63
N LEU A 84 4.57 3.45 -15.87
CA LEU A 84 4.32 4.41 -14.80
C LEU A 84 5.12 3.96 -13.57
N VAL A 85 6.24 4.61 -13.31
CA VAL A 85 7.31 4.14 -12.43
C VAL A 85 7.57 5.05 -11.22
N GLU A 86 7.93 4.41 -10.12
CA GLU A 86 8.69 4.97 -9.00
C GLU A 86 10.12 4.45 -9.09
N VAL A 87 11.11 5.34 -8.97
CA VAL A 87 12.54 5.02 -8.85
C VAL A 87 13.00 5.40 -7.44
N GLU A 88 13.69 4.48 -6.77
CA GLU A 88 14.34 4.67 -5.48
C GLU A 88 15.85 4.40 -5.59
N VAL A 89 16.68 5.34 -5.13
CA VAL A 89 18.15 5.21 -5.05
C VAL A 89 18.60 5.68 -3.67
N GLY A 90 18.76 4.75 -2.74
CA GLY A 90 19.00 5.10 -1.33
C GLY A 90 17.86 5.99 -0.77
N PRO A 91 18.13 7.20 -0.27
CA PRO A 91 17.07 8.10 0.21
C PRO A 91 16.35 8.86 -0.91
N PHE A 92 16.88 8.84 -2.13
CA PHE A 92 16.30 9.55 -3.28
C PHE A 92 15.12 8.77 -3.84
N ARG A 93 14.02 9.49 -4.13
CA ARG A 93 12.84 8.96 -4.82
C ARG A 93 12.42 9.89 -5.95
N ALA A 94 12.04 9.33 -7.08
CA ALA A 94 11.50 10.07 -8.20
C ALA A 94 10.40 9.27 -8.91
N PHE A 95 9.53 9.98 -9.62
CA PHE A 95 8.38 9.41 -10.32
C PHE A 95 8.34 9.95 -11.74
N ASN A 96 7.95 9.14 -12.73
CA ASN A 96 7.73 9.65 -14.08
C ASN A 96 6.26 10.04 -14.29
N GLY A 97 5.91 11.28 -13.97
CA GLY A 97 4.56 11.83 -14.21
C GLY A 97 4.27 12.15 -15.68
N GLN A 98 4.62 11.28 -16.64
CA GLN A 98 4.48 11.60 -18.07
C GLN A 98 3.03 11.68 -18.57
N HIS A 99 2.03 11.28 -17.77
CA HIS A 99 0.64 11.48 -18.16
C HIS A 99 0.24 12.96 -17.95
N PRO A 100 -0.36 13.64 -18.95
CA PRO A 100 -0.74 15.05 -18.84
C PRO A 100 -1.61 15.39 -17.63
N SER A 101 -2.46 14.47 -17.17
CA SER A 101 -3.27 14.66 -15.95
C SER A 101 -2.46 14.57 -14.64
N MET A 102 -1.27 13.95 -14.67
CA MET A 102 -0.40 13.81 -13.50
C MET A 102 0.72 14.85 -13.44
N GLN A 103 0.99 15.59 -14.53
CA GLN A 103 1.98 16.66 -14.54
C GLN A 103 1.68 17.76 -13.51
N GLU A 104 0.39 18.06 -13.25
CA GLU A 104 -0.01 19.05 -12.24
C GLU A 104 0.15 18.55 -10.80
N ALA A 105 0.33 17.25 -10.58
CA ALA A 105 0.21 16.63 -9.26
C ALA A 105 1.55 16.28 -8.59
N VAL A 106 2.68 16.35 -9.32
CA VAL A 106 4.00 15.87 -8.85
C VAL A 106 4.78 16.91 -8.02
N GLU A 107 4.23 18.10 -7.75
CA GLU A 107 4.88 19.15 -6.93
C GLU A 107 4.92 18.91 -5.40
N MET A 108 4.68 17.69 -4.90
CA MET A 108 4.81 17.41 -3.46
C MET A 108 6.15 16.77 -3.12
N SER A 109 7.19 17.59 -3.04
CA SER A 109 8.41 17.26 -2.31
C SER A 109 8.17 17.44 -0.81
N LEU A 110 7.71 16.40 -0.11
CA LEU A 110 7.48 16.40 1.34
C LEU A 110 8.78 16.24 2.17
N PHE A 111 9.96 16.48 1.58
CA PHE A 111 11.24 16.28 2.26
C PHE A 111 11.90 17.64 2.58
N PRO A 112 12.09 17.99 3.87
CA PRO A 112 12.64 19.29 4.28
C PRO A 112 14.15 19.46 4.00
N ASP A 113 14.85 18.42 3.57
CA ASP A 113 16.25 18.49 3.13
C ASP A 113 16.35 18.01 1.68
N PRO A 114 17.10 18.72 0.80
CA PRO A 114 17.35 18.20 -0.54
C PRO A 114 18.11 16.87 -0.39
N PRO A 115 17.57 15.74 -0.89
CA PRO A 115 18.32 14.50 -0.87
C PRO A 115 19.63 14.73 -1.62
N LEU A 116 20.75 14.23 -1.07
CA LEU A 116 22.03 14.20 -1.77
C LEU A 116 21.80 13.66 -3.18
N LEU A 117 22.25 14.42 -4.18
CA LEU A 117 22.08 14.05 -5.59
C LEU A 117 22.61 12.62 -5.78
N PRO A 118 21.79 11.65 -6.24
CA PRO A 118 22.27 10.28 -6.42
C PRO A 118 23.44 10.21 -7.42
N CYS A 119 23.50 11.16 -8.36
CA CYS A 119 24.54 11.23 -9.38
C CYS A 119 25.72 12.09 -8.92
N GLY A 120 26.93 11.60 -9.14
CA GLY A 120 28.17 12.18 -8.58
C GLY A 120 28.52 11.70 -7.17
N ALA A 121 27.72 10.82 -6.56
CA ALA A 121 28.06 10.13 -5.32
C ALA A 121 29.24 9.17 -5.50
N SER A 122 29.97 8.88 -4.42
CA SER A 122 31.10 7.94 -4.45
C SER A 122 30.63 6.49 -4.30
N GLY A 123 30.84 5.67 -5.33
CA GLY A 123 30.65 4.21 -5.29
C GLY A 123 29.24 3.75 -5.74
N PRO A 124 29.12 2.49 -6.20
CA PRO A 124 27.85 1.96 -6.69
C PRO A 124 26.79 1.91 -5.58
N GLY A 125 25.57 2.32 -5.92
CA GLY A 125 24.42 2.24 -5.03
C GLY A 125 23.51 1.06 -5.36
N PHE A 126 22.53 0.82 -4.51
CA PHE A 126 21.37 -0.01 -4.84
C PHE A 126 20.28 0.89 -5.44
N ALA A 127 19.59 0.39 -6.46
CA ALA A 127 18.39 1.01 -6.97
C ALA A 127 17.27 -0.02 -7.09
N SER A 128 16.06 0.46 -6.78
CA SER A 128 14.82 -0.25 -7.04
C SER A 128 13.93 0.64 -7.90
N TRP A 129 13.30 0.09 -8.92
CA TRP A 129 12.26 0.80 -9.66
C TRP A 129 11.13 -0.14 -10.01
N ARG A 130 9.93 0.37 -9.84
CA ARG A 130 8.71 -0.43 -9.95
C ARG A 130 7.59 0.39 -10.51
N GLY A 131 6.68 -0.25 -11.20
CA GLY A 131 5.64 0.46 -11.92
C GLY A 131 4.62 -0.43 -12.59
N LEU A 132 3.69 0.24 -13.26
CA LEU A 132 2.66 -0.39 -14.09
C LEU A 132 3.02 -0.22 -15.56
N ARG A 133 2.97 -1.31 -16.34
CA ARG A 133 3.14 -1.21 -17.80
C ARG A 133 1.86 -0.71 -18.44
N LEU A 134 1.90 0.52 -18.96
CA LEU A 134 0.71 1.22 -19.49
C LEU A 134 0.02 0.44 -20.62
N SER A 135 0.80 -0.15 -21.54
CA SER A 135 0.28 -0.95 -22.65
C SER A 135 -0.37 -2.29 -22.25
N LYS A 136 -0.21 -2.71 -20.99
CA LYS A 136 -0.83 -3.93 -20.43
C LYS A 136 -1.73 -3.62 -19.24
N TRP A 137 -2.21 -2.37 -19.15
CA TRP A 137 -3.16 -1.97 -18.13
C TRP A 137 -4.58 -1.97 -18.71
N SER A 138 -5.45 -2.76 -18.10
CA SER A 138 -6.85 -2.92 -18.46
C SER A 138 -7.76 -2.84 -17.24
N GLU A 139 -9.07 -2.85 -17.46
CA GLU A 139 -10.07 -2.90 -16.38
C GLU A 139 -9.89 -4.11 -15.45
N GLN A 140 -9.37 -5.24 -15.96
CA GLN A 140 -9.31 -6.51 -15.23
C GLN A 140 -7.93 -6.78 -14.67
N THR A 141 -6.88 -6.30 -15.33
CA THR A 141 -5.50 -6.61 -14.98
C THR A 141 -4.58 -5.40 -15.17
N ALA A 142 -3.53 -5.33 -14.38
CA ALA A 142 -2.45 -4.36 -14.54
C ALA A 142 -1.11 -5.08 -14.40
N GLU A 143 -0.29 -5.11 -15.46
CA GLU A 143 1.03 -5.70 -15.36
C GLU A 143 1.92 -4.80 -14.48
N PHE A 144 2.23 -5.30 -13.29
CA PHE A 144 3.18 -4.70 -12.36
C PHE A 144 4.57 -5.28 -12.60
N VAL A 145 5.55 -4.40 -12.65
CA VAL A 145 6.95 -4.74 -12.80
C VAL A 145 7.74 -4.12 -11.66
N GLU A 146 8.65 -4.89 -11.06
CA GLU A 146 9.61 -4.43 -10.07
C GLU A 146 10.98 -4.93 -10.47
N HIS A 147 11.95 -4.03 -10.44
CA HIS A 147 13.34 -4.32 -10.72
C HIS A 147 14.19 -3.86 -9.55
N ASP A 148 15.12 -4.71 -9.15
CA ASP A 148 16.15 -4.37 -8.18
C ASP A 148 17.51 -4.59 -8.83
N GLY A 149 18.46 -3.71 -8.55
CA GLY A 149 19.81 -3.87 -9.06
C GLY A 149 20.77 -2.76 -8.65
N ARG A 150 21.78 -2.58 -9.50
CA ARG A 150 22.88 -1.64 -9.24
C ARG A 150 22.62 -0.28 -9.85
N PHE A 151 23.04 0.74 -9.13
CA PHE A 151 23.10 2.12 -9.59
C PHE A 151 24.54 2.58 -9.75
N ASP A 152 24.88 3.03 -10.93
CA ASP A 152 26.14 3.72 -11.24
C ASP A 152 25.92 5.24 -11.09
N PRO A 153 26.45 5.89 -10.05
CA PRO A 153 26.29 7.34 -9.85
C PRO A 153 27.11 8.18 -10.83
N VAL A 154 28.13 7.61 -11.49
CA VAL A 154 28.94 8.30 -12.50
C VAL A 154 28.18 8.34 -13.82
N ALA A 155 27.62 7.20 -14.24
CA ALA A 155 26.75 7.13 -15.41
C ALA A 155 25.32 7.61 -15.14
N CYS A 156 24.97 7.86 -13.87
CA CYS A 156 23.63 8.26 -13.42
C CYS A 156 22.57 7.25 -13.89
N ARG A 157 22.89 5.96 -13.81
CA ARG A 157 22.17 4.85 -14.46
C ARG A 157 21.96 3.67 -13.52
N GLY A 158 20.72 3.16 -13.45
CA GLY A 158 20.40 1.89 -12.80
C GLY A 158 20.30 0.74 -13.80
N VAL A 159 20.75 -0.45 -13.44
CA VAL A 159 20.69 -1.67 -14.25
C VAL A 159 20.13 -2.81 -13.42
N ALA A 160 19.13 -3.52 -13.96
CA ALA A 160 18.40 -4.54 -13.20
C ALA A 160 19.27 -5.77 -13.03
N GLU A 161 19.30 -6.30 -11.82
CA GLU A 161 19.90 -7.61 -11.51
C GLU A 161 18.81 -8.66 -11.30
N THR A 162 17.63 -8.24 -10.85
CA THR A 162 16.45 -9.10 -10.70
C THR A 162 15.22 -8.41 -11.26
N THR A 163 14.21 -9.21 -11.59
CA THR A 163 12.93 -8.68 -12.05
C THR A 163 11.79 -9.53 -11.52
N LEU A 164 10.73 -8.85 -11.11
CA LEU A 164 9.43 -9.42 -10.80
C LEU A 164 8.43 -8.82 -11.78
N THR A 165 7.71 -9.67 -12.49
CA THR A 165 6.60 -9.28 -13.36
C THR A 165 5.36 -10.06 -12.95
N VAL A 166 4.23 -9.39 -12.82
CA VAL A 166 2.95 -10.02 -12.46
C VAL A 166 1.79 -9.24 -13.05
N ASP A 167 0.83 -9.95 -13.63
CA ASP A 167 -0.45 -9.36 -14.05
C ASP A 167 -1.37 -9.25 -12.83
N ALA A 168 -1.30 -8.16 -12.08
CA ALA A 168 -2.13 -7.95 -10.88
C ALA A 168 -3.62 -7.91 -11.26
N ALA A 169 -4.46 -8.62 -10.51
CA ALA A 169 -5.90 -8.72 -10.80
C ALA A 169 -6.68 -7.57 -10.15
N SER A 170 -7.65 -6.99 -10.87
CA SER A 170 -8.56 -6.00 -10.30
C SER A 170 -9.45 -6.66 -9.25
N ILE A 171 -9.36 -6.19 -8.01
CA ILE A 171 -10.19 -6.63 -6.89
C ILE A 171 -11.35 -5.68 -6.60
N TRP A 172 -11.29 -4.45 -7.12
CA TRP A 172 -12.40 -3.51 -7.00
C TRP A 172 -12.43 -2.53 -8.18
N ARG A 173 -13.39 -2.73 -9.09
CA ARG A 173 -13.80 -1.80 -10.16
C ARG A 173 -12.64 -1.10 -10.89
N SER A 174 -11.56 -1.82 -11.22
CA SER A 174 -10.38 -1.26 -11.90
C SER A 174 -9.66 -0.14 -11.13
N ALA A 175 -10.03 0.08 -9.87
CA ALA A 175 -9.46 1.07 -8.99
C ALA A 175 -8.42 0.45 -8.06
N ILE A 176 -8.62 -0.81 -7.65
CA ILE A 176 -7.64 -1.54 -6.84
C ILE A 176 -7.28 -2.84 -7.54
N TYR A 177 -5.98 -3.04 -7.71
CA TYR A 177 -5.40 -4.28 -8.22
C TYR A 177 -4.63 -4.96 -7.10
N ALA A 178 -4.58 -6.28 -7.12
CA ALA A 178 -3.85 -7.04 -6.14
C ALA A 178 -3.17 -8.27 -6.72
N PHE A 179 -2.10 -8.68 -6.04
CA PHE A 179 -1.42 -9.94 -6.26
C PHE A 179 -0.79 -10.41 -4.96
N ARG A 180 -0.41 -11.68 -4.90
CA ARG A 180 0.34 -12.25 -3.79
C ARG A 180 1.81 -12.23 -4.13
N ARG A 181 2.66 -11.76 -3.22
CA ARG A 181 4.11 -11.80 -3.37
C ARG A 181 4.67 -12.88 -2.48
N CYS A 182 5.43 -13.78 -3.07
CA CYS A 182 6.28 -14.65 -2.28
C CYS A 182 7.54 -13.89 -1.84
N VAL A 183 7.69 -13.71 -0.53
CA VAL A 183 8.91 -13.12 0.05
C VAL A 183 9.89 -14.23 0.42
N GLU A 184 9.41 -15.28 1.10
CA GLU A 184 10.26 -16.38 1.56
C GLU A 184 9.46 -17.68 1.75
N ALA A 185 10.06 -18.81 1.38
CA ALA A 185 9.57 -20.16 1.67
C ALA A 185 8.10 -20.49 1.32
N CYS A 186 7.49 -19.83 0.32
CA CYS A 186 6.06 -20.02 -0.01
C CYS A 186 5.72 -21.39 -0.62
N ALA A 187 6.71 -22.19 -0.98
CA ALA A 187 6.49 -23.60 -1.32
C ALA A 187 6.18 -24.47 -0.09
N ALA A 188 6.44 -23.96 1.13
CA ALA A 188 6.20 -24.65 2.39
C ALA A 188 5.55 -23.70 3.41
N PRO A 189 4.22 -23.48 3.36
CA PRO A 189 3.49 -22.54 4.22
C PRO A 189 3.64 -22.78 5.74
N LYS A 190 4.03 -24.00 6.13
CA LYS A 190 4.29 -24.38 7.53
C LYS A 190 5.74 -24.13 7.96
N HIS A 191 6.61 -23.67 7.06
CA HIS A 191 8.00 -23.40 7.37
C HIS A 191 8.11 -22.16 8.26
N PRO A 192 9.00 -22.13 9.27
CA PRO A 192 9.15 -20.97 10.17
C PRO A 192 9.55 -19.67 9.45
N SER A 193 10.13 -19.79 8.26
CA SER A 193 10.49 -18.64 7.42
C SER A 193 9.47 -18.35 6.32
N TYR A 194 8.29 -18.97 6.34
CA TYR A 194 7.21 -18.64 5.42
C TYR A 194 6.84 -17.15 5.54
N ARG A 195 6.92 -16.44 4.40
CA ARG A 195 6.55 -15.04 4.27
C ARG A 195 5.89 -14.83 2.92
N GLU A 196 4.63 -14.47 2.95
CA GLU A 196 3.83 -14.05 1.80
C GLU A 196 3.19 -12.71 2.12
N GLU A 197 2.97 -11.90 1.10
CA GLU A 197 2.35 -10.58 1.23
C GLU A 197 1.21 -10.44 0.22
N LEU A 198 0.11 -9.81 0.62
CA LEU A 198 -0.86 -9.25 -0.30
C LEU A 198 -0.38 -7.87 -0.71
N VAL A 199 -0.04 -7.70 -1.98
CA VAL A 199 0.36 -6.41 -2.53
C VAL A 199 -0.84 -5.78 -3.21
N LEU A 200 -1.13 -4.55 -2.79
CA LEU A 200 -2.21 -3.71 -3.28
C LEU A 200 -1.62 -2.60 -4.13
N ILE A 201 -2.21 -2.38 -5.29
CA ILE A 201 -1.93 -1.26 -6.19
C ILE A 201 -3.22 -0.46 -6.32
N ALA A 202 -3.17 0.81 -5.97
CA ALA A 202 -4.34 1.67 -5.88
C ALA A 202 -4.00 3.06 -6.44
N PRO A 203 -4.99 3.96 -6.58
CA PRO A 203 -4.74 5.33 -6.99
C PRO A 203 -3.82 6.02 -5.98
N ARG A 204 -3.25 7.16 -6.38
CA ARG A 204 -2.47 7.98 -5.46
C ARG A 204 -3.31 8.34 -4.22
N ALA A 205 -2.83 7.95 -3.05
CA ALA A 205 -3.47 8.22 -1.78
C ALA A 205 -2.75 9.36 -1.08
N GLU A 206 -3.46 10.33 -0.53
CA GLU A 206 -2.84 11.40 0.26
C GLU A 206 -2.28 10.87 1.59
N TRP A 207 -2.91 9.82 2.12
CA TRP A 207 -2.56 9.17 3.38
C TRP A 207 -2.75 7.68 3.25
N VAL A 208 -1.84 6.91 3.84
CA VAL A 208 -2.01 5.47 3.99
C VAL A 208 -1.59 5.05 5.39
N VAL A 209 -2.38 4.19 6.00
CA VAL A 209 -2.07 3.54 7.28
C VAL A 209 -2.02 2.04 7.02
N SER A 210 -0.97 1.39 7.51
CA SER A 210 -0.86 -0.07 7.50
C SER A 210 -0.52 -0.57 8.90
N THR A 211 -1.07 -1.69 9.32
CA THR A 211 -0.84 -2.28 10.65
C THR A 211 0.42 -3.16 10.73
N ASP A 212 1.28 -3.19 9.71
CA ASP A 212 2.56 -3.91 9.79
C ASP A 212 3.58 -3.13 10.63
N GLU A 213 3.80 -3.59 11.87
CA GLU A 213 4.74 -3.00 12.84
C GLU A 213 6.21 -3.01 12.39
N ARG A 214 6.58 -3.86 11.42
CA ARG A 214 7.98 -4.04 11.01
C ARG A 214 8.44 -3.09 9.93
N THR A 215 7.48 -2.47 9.26
CA THR A 215 7.75 -1.55 8.18
C THR A 215 6.92 -0.31 8.50
N PRO A 216 7.51 0.77 9.05
CA PRO A 216 6.94 2.09 8.81
C PRO A 216 7.05 2.30 7.30
N THR A 217 6.12 1.69 6.56
CA THR A 217 5.93 1.87 5.14
C THR A 217 5.56 3.32 5.05
N ARG A 218 6.56 4.20 4.87
CA ARG A 218 6.34 5.50 4.27
C ARG A 218 5.51 5.18 3.05
N PRO A 219 4.22 5.46 3.06
CA PRO A 219 3.39 4.86 2.05
C PRO A 219 3.88 5.35 0.71
N HIS A 220 3.98 4.42 -0.23
CA HIS A 220 4.48 4.70 -1.57
C HIS A 220 3.42 5.52 -2.27
N VAL A 221 3.39 6.82 -1.98
CA VAL A 221 2.49 7.78 -2.59
C VAL A 221 3.28 8.45 -3.70
N GLY A 222 3.26 7.80 -4.86
CA GLY A 222 3.87 8.30 -6.08
C GLY A 222 2.82 8.69 -7.10
N ALA A 223 2.99 8.23 -8.33
CA ALA A 223 1.94 8.25 -9.34
C ALA A 223 0.78 7.28 -9.01
N PHE A 224 1.02 6.30 -8.14
CA PHE A 224 0.04 5.36 -7.62
C PHE A 224 0.43 5.00 -6.18
N SER A 225 -0.48 4.35 -5.45
CA SER A 225 -0.21 3.80 -4.12
C SER A 225 0.15 2.33 -4.19
N ARG A 226 1.19 1.93 -3.47
CA ARG A 226 1.54 0.52 -3.25
C ARG A 226 1.57 0.20 -1.76
N VAL A 227 0.82 -0.80 -1.35
CA VAL A 227 0.78 -1.29 0.04
C VAL A 227 1.03 -2.80 0.03
N ALA A 228 1.88 -3.27 0.93
CA ALA A 228 2.08 -4.69 1.17
C ALA A 228 1.52 -5.04 2.56
N LEU A 229 0.64 -6.04 2.61
CA LEU A 229 0.04 -6.55 3.84
C LEU A 229 0.57 -7.97 4.10
N PRO A 230 1.14 -8.25 5.27
CA PRO A 230 1.69 -9.57 5.57
C PRO A 230 0.58 -10.62 5.67
N LEU A 231 0.76 -11.77 4.99
CA LEU A 231 -0.10 -12.95 5.06
C LEU A 231 0.52 -13.99 5.98
N VAL A 232 0.57 -13.69 7.28
CA VAL A 232 1.21 -14.56 8.29
C VAL A 232 0.13 -15.31 9.09
N PRO A 233 0.16 -16.66 9.15
CA PRO A 233 -0.80 -17.43 9.95
C PRO A 233 -0.86 -16.96 11.41
N GLY A 234 -2.09 -16.87 11.92
CA GLY A 234 -2.40 -16.36 13.26
C GLY A 234 -2.38 -14.84 13.40
N ARG A 235 -2.31 -14.08 12.29
CA ARG A 235 -2.25 -12.61 12.31
C ARG A 235 -3.31 -11.97 11.41
N ALA A 236 -3.65 -10.74 11.75
CA ALA A 236 -4.45 -9.85 10.92
C ALA A 236 -3.60 -8.65 10.46
N ALA A 237 -3.94 -8.12 9.29
CA ALA A 237 -3.33 -6.92 8.73
C ALA A 237 -4.38 -6.05 8.06
N ALA A 238 -4.23 -4.73 8.13
CA ALA A 238 -5.12 -3.81 7.47
C ALA A 238 -4.36 -2.68 6.77
N ALA A 239 -4.87 -2.25 5.61
CA ALA A 239 -4.49 -1.04 4.91
C ALA A 239 -5.68 -0.08 4.90
N LEU A 240 -5.42 1.20 5.08
CA LEU A 240 -6.37 2.28 4.85
C LEU A 240 -5.73 3.29 3.91
N LEU A 241 -6.35 3.59 2.78
CA LEU A 241 -5.89 4.57 1.79
C LEU A 241 -6.90 5.70 1.65
N HIS A 242 -6.46 6.93 1.86
CA HIS A 242 -7.28 8.12 1.59
C HIS A 242 -7.02 8.62 0.18
N VAL A 243 -7.99 8.47 -0.71
CA VAL A 243 -7.87 8.87 -2.12
C VAL A 243 -8.85 10.00 -2.44
N THR A 244 -8.46 10.90 -3.34
CA THR A 244 -9.40 11.88 -3.87
C THR A 244 -10.21 11.27 -5.02
N TRP A 245 -11.40 11.82 -5.28
CA TRP A 245 -12.19 11.42 -6.46
C TRP A 245 -11.44 11.63 -7.77
N ARG A 246 -10.61 12.67 -7.85
CA ARG A 246 -9.80 12.96 -9.03
C ARG A 246 -8.75 11.86 -9.24
N ASP A 247 -7.98 11.52 -8.20
CA ASP A 247 -6.96 10.48 -8.31
C ASP A 247 -7.59 9.12 -8.69
N LEU A 248 -8.77 8.81 -8.12
CA LEU A 248 -9.54 7.60 -8.48
C LEU A 248 -9.99 7.59 -9.95
N ASP A 249 -10.59 8.68 -10.40
CA ASP A 249 -11.08 8.84 -11.78
C ASP A 249 -9.93 8.80 -12.80
N ASP A 250 -8.83 9.51 -12.54
CA ASP A 250 -7.65 9.50 -13.39
C ASP A 250 -7.01 8.10 -13.46
N PHE A 251 -6.89 7.41 -12.32
CA PHE A 251 -6.34 6.06 -12.27
C PHE A 251 -7.17 5.05 -13.06
N THR A 252 -8.51 5.11 -12.95
CA THR A 252 -9.40 4.22 -13.69
C THR A 252 -9.50 4.55 -15.17
N LYS A 253 -9.36 5.82 -15.57
CA LYS A 253 -9.23 6.18 -17.00
C LYS A 253 -7.95 5.61 -17.62
N MET A 254 -6.84 5.60 -16.87
CA MET A 254 -5.58 5.01 -17.36
C MET A 254 -5.70 3.50 -17.63
N SER A 255 -6.56 2.80 -16.90
CA SER A 255 -6.84 1.39 -17.15
C SER A 255 -7.76 1.13 -18.36
N GLY A 256 -8.12 2.17 -19.12
CA GLY A 256 -9.18 2.12 -20.13
C GLY A 256 -10.58 1.98 -19.54
N GLY A 257 -10.70 2.16 -18.22
CA GLY A 257 -11.94 1.98 -17.47
C GLY A 257 -12.98 3.04 -17.80
N SER A 258 -14.22 2.59 -17.99
CA SER A 258 -15.38 3.49 -18.13
C SER A 258 -16.31 3.42 -16.92
N VAL A 259 -15.73 3.25 -15.72
CA VAL A 259 -16.49 3.10 -14.48
C VAL A 259 -17.37 4.33 -14.28
N ARG A 260 -18.68 4.13 -14.36
CA ARG A 260 -19.65 5.16 -14.03
C ARG A 260 -19.74 5.24 -12.52
N TRP A 261 -18.95 6.13 -11.94
CA TRP A 261 -19.00 6.46 -10.51
C TRP A 261 -20.31 7.11 -10.09
N LYS A 262 -21.28 7.33 -10.99
CA LYS A 262 -22.49 8.13 -10.74
C LYS A 262 -23.23 7.73 -9.46
N ASP A 263 -23.39 6.44 -9.23
CA ASP A 263 -24.12 5.93 -8.06
C ASP A 263 -23.34 6.21 -6.76
N LEU A 264 -22.02 6.05 -6.78
CA LEU A 264 -21.15 6.41 -5.66
C LEU A 264 -20.99 7.93 -5.52
N TYR A 265 -21.03 8.68 -6.62
CA TYR A 265 -20.87 10.13 -6.69
C TYR A 265 -22.10 10.86 -6.14
N GLU A 266 -23.31 10.39 -6.39
CA GLU A 266 -24.52 11.01 -5.82
C GLU A 266 -24.54 10.92 -4.28
N GLU A 267 -24.05 9.81 -3.70
CA GLU A 267 -23.91 9.65 -2.25
C GLU A 267 -22.69 10.40 -1.66
N SER A 268 -21.67 10.65 -2.47
CA SER A 268 -20.38 11.21 -2.05
C SER A 268 -20.07 12.61 -2.58
N ALA A 269 -20.97 13.25 -3.34
CA ALA A 269 -20.75 14.55 -3.99
C ALA A 269 -20.38 15.67 -2.99
N ARG A 270 -20.60 15.43 -1.70
CA ARG A 270 -20.19 16.32 -0.60
C ARG A 270 -18.79 16.02 -0.06
N SER A 271 -18.33 14.78 -0.15
CA SER A 271 -17.00 14.35 0.30
C SER A 271 -16.02 14.38 -0.86
N ARG A 272 -15.01 15.24 -0.77
CA ARG A 272 -13.92 15.28 -1.77
C ARG A 272 -12.99 14.06 -1.73
N ARG A 273 -13.20 13.14 -0.78
CA ARG A 273 -12.29 12.03 -0.45
C ARG A 273 -13.03 10.74 -0.12
N LEU A 274 -12.39 9.64 -0.48
CA LEU A 274 -12.76 8.28 -0.12
C LEU A 274 -11.69 7.67 0.79
N ALA A 275 -12.13 6.77 1.67
CA ALA A 275 -11.29 5.86 2.41
C ALA A 275 -11.48 4.46 1.81
N LEU A 276 -10.39 3.89 1.28
CA LEU A 276 -10.34 2.51 0.82
C LEU A 276 -9.64 1.70 1.91
N SER A 277 -10.38 0.81 2.57
CA SER A 277 -9.83 -0.06 3.60
C SER A 277 -9.77 -1.48 3.08
N ILE A 278 -8.66 -2.18 3.32
CA ILE A 278 -8.54 -3.61 3.06
C ILE A 278 -8.07 -4.27 4.35
N GLU A 279 -8.84 -5.25 4.79
CA GLU A 279 -8.57 -6.02 6.00
C GLU A 279 -8.31 -7.47 5.61
N VAL A 280 -7.30 -8.06 6.21
CA VAL A 280 -6.90 -9.44 5.99
C VAL A 280 -6.82 -10.12 7.34
N ASP A 281 -7.46 -11.28 7.42
CA ASP A 281 -7.40 -12.21 8.55
C ASP A 281 -6.81 -13.53 8.06
N VAL A 282 -5.75 -14.00 8.72
CA VAL A 282 -5.06 -15.25 8.36
C VAL A 282 -5.15 -16.19 9.57
N PRO A 283 -6.22 -16.99 9.70
CA PRO A 283 -6.34 -17.95 10.80
C PRO A 283 -5.23 -19.01 10.74
N GLU A 284 -4.82 -19.58 11.88
CA GLU A 284 -3.74 -20.59 11.92
C GLU A 284 -4.11 -21.92 11.24
N HIS A 285 -5.40 -22.23 11.16
CA HIS A 285 -5.90 -23.54 10.74
C HIS A 285 -6.99 -23.47 9.67
N GLU A 286 -7.23 -22.29 9.09
CA GLU A 286 -8.21 -22.07 8.03
C GLU A 286 -7.57 -21.33 6.86
N ALA A 287 -8.29 -21.25 5.74
CA ALA A 287 -7.87 -20.43 4.61
C ALA A 287 -7.88 -18.94 5.01
N PRO A 288 -6.90 -18.14 4.53
CA PRO A 288 -6.89 -16.71 4.78
C PRO A 288 -8.10 -16.06 4.12
N ARG A 289 -8.60 -15.00 4.77
CA ARG A 289 -9.75 -14.22 4.32
C ARG A 289 -9.34 -12.77 4.17
N ALA A 290 -9.79 -12.12 3.10
CA ALA A 290 -9.53 -10.71 2.88
C ALA A 290 -10.82 -10.03 2.40
N MET A 291 -11.06 -8.82 2.90
CA MET A 291 -12.25 -8.03 2.62
C MET A 291 -11.86 -6.58 2.40
N GLY A 292 -12.51 -5.94 1.43
CA GLY A 292 -12.37 -4.53 1.15
C GLY A 292 -13.62 -3.74 1.50
N PHE A 293 -13.41 -2.52 1.98
CA PHE A 293 -14.45 -1.56 2.31
C PHE A 293 -14.15 -0.23 1.62
N VAL A 294 -15.19 0.38 1.08
CA VAL A 294 -15.11 1.73 0.51
C VAL A 294 -15.98 2.61 1.38
N SER A 295 -15.39 3.65 1.93
CA SER A 295 -16.09 4.56 2.84
C SER A 295 -15.96 5.99 2.39
N VAL A 296 -17.02 6.76 2.64
CA VAL A 296 -17.03 8.20 2.39
C VAL A 296 -16.47 8.93 3.61
N VAL A 297 -15.41 9.72 3.41
CA VAL A 297 -14.81 10.55 4.47
C VAL A 297 -15.48 11.92 4.47
N ARG A 298 -16.39 12.13 5.41
CA ARG A 298 -17.00 13.45 5.65
C ARG A 298 -16.13 14.22 6.63
N PHE A 299 -15.55 15.32 6.17
CA PHE A 299 -15.04 16.31 7.10
C PHE A 299 -16.24 16.99 7.73
N VAL A 300 -16.34 16.93 9.06
CA VAL A 300 -17.16 17.89 9.79
C VAL A 300 -16.50 19.23 9.50
N GLU A 301 -17.08 20.00 8.58
CA GLU A 301 -16.71 21.41 8.48
C GLU A 301 -16.94 22.00 9.86
N ASP A 302 -15.86 22.44 10.47
CA ASP A 302 -15.90 23.05 11.79
C ASP A 302 -16.79 24.30 11.68
N GLU A 303 -18.05 24.16 12.12
CA GLU A 303 -19.07 25.23 12.08
C GLU A 303 -18.63 26.47 12.89
N SER A 304 -17.50 26.41 13.59
CA SER A 304 -16.86 27.55 14.25
C SER A 304 -16.42 28.68 13.30
N ARG A 305 -16.45 28.50 11.97
CA ARG A 305 -16.31 29.61 11.01
C ARG A 305 -17.60 30.41 10.74
N ALA A 306 -18.75 29.99 11.25
CA ALA A 306 -20.01 30.73 11.10
C ALA A 306 -20.26 31.81 12.17
N VAL A 307 -19.32 32.02 13.10
CA VAL A 307 -19.37 33.14 14.06
C VAL A 307 -18.34 34.19 13.67
N ARG A 308 -18.65 34.99 12.65
CA ARG A 308 -18.04 36.31 12.41
C ARG A 308 -19.08 37.27 11.86
#